data_AF-A0A7W7I417-F1
#
_entry.id   AF-A0A7W7I417-F1
#
_cell.length_a   1.000
_cell.length_b   1.000
_cell.length_c   1.000
_cell.angle_alpha   90.00
_cell.angle_beta   90.00
_cell.angle_gamma   90.00
#
_symmetry.space_group_name_H-M   'P 1'
#
loop_
_entity.id
_entity.type
_entity.pdbx_description
1 polymer ?
#
loop_
_entity_poly.entity_id
_entity_poly.type
_entity_poly.pdbx_seq_one_letter_code
_entity_poly.pdbx_strand_id
1 'polypeptide(L)' 'MSQQHTTHLTPAHLALRWSVTAGHLANQRSAGIGPTYLKLGGRILYRLIDIEAYEEQALVAGVSA' A
#
# COMPACT_ATOMS: atom_id res chain seq x y z
N MET A 1 -3.52 -19.16 19.10
CA MET A 1 -3.98 -18.46 17.87
C MET A 1 -3.62 -17.01 18.06
N SER A 2 -2.49 -16.56 17.50
CA SER A 2 -2.03 -15.18 17.70
C SER A 2 -2.98 -14.24 16.97
N GLN A 3 -3.57 -13.32 17.73
CA GLN A 3 -4.41 -12.25 17.21
C GLN A 3 -3.53 -11.36 16.33
N GLN A 4 -3.55 -11.59 15.01
CA GLN A 4 -2.88 -10.72 14.06
C GLN A 4 -3.63 -9.39 14.07
N HIS A 5 -3.15 -8.41 14.83
CA HIS A 5 -3.65 -7.04 14.74
C HIS A 5 -3.46 -6.58 13.30
N THR A 6 -4.54 -6.57 12.52
CA THR A 6 -4.51 -6.09 11.15
C THR A 6 -4.37 -4.57 11.22
N THR A 7 -3.13 -4.10 11.12
CA THR A 7 -2.83 -2.66 11.06
C THR A 7 -3.36 -2.11 9.73
N HIS A 8 -4.25 -1.12 9.82
CA HIS A 8 -4.82 -0.44 8.67
C HIS A 8 -4.17 0.94 8.51
N LEU A 9 -3.70 1.24 7.31
CA LEU A 9 -3.12 2.52 6.94
C LEU A 9 -4.11 3.31 6.09
N THR A 10 -4.20 4.61 6.34
CA THR A 10 -4.90 5.53 5.43
C THR A 10 -4.00 5.86 4.24
N PRO A 11 -4.52 6.43 3.15
CA PRO A 11 -3.70 6.91 2.04
C PRO A 11 -2.66 7.92 2.51
N ALA A 12 -2.94 8.74 3.53
CA ALA A 12 -1.97 9.67 4.09
C ALA A 12 -0.81 8.95 4.81
N HIS A 13 -1.10 7.89 5.58
CA HIS A 13 -0.05 7.08 6.23
C HIS A 13 0.82 6.33 5.22
N LEU A 14 0.20 5.74 4.19
CA LEU A 14 0.95 5.05 3.14
C LEU A 14 1.80 6.04 2.32
N ALA A 15 1.24 7.21 2.02
CA ALA A 15 1.95 8.28 1.33
C ALA A 15 3.21 8.71 2.10
N LEU A 16 3.11 8.87 3.43
CA LEU A 16 4.25 9.15 4.29
C LEU A 16 5.28 8.02 4.27
N ARG A 17 4.85 6.76 4.40
CA ARG A 17 5.74 5.58 4.37
C ARG A 17 6.55 5.52 3.08
N TRP A 18 5.91 5.71 1.93
CA TRP A 18 6.56 5.65 0.62
C TRP A 18 7.20 6.98 0.20
N SER A 19 7.11 8.03 1.02
CA SER A 19 7.56 9.38 0.66
C SER A 19 6.96 9.89 -0.66
N VAL A 20 5.68 9.60 -0.89
CA VAL A 20 4.91 10.08 -2.05
C VAL A 20 3.73 10.94 -1.58
N THR A 21 3.00 11.55 -2.51
CA THR A 21 1.77 12.29 -2.17
C THR A 21 0.56 11.36 -2.14
N ALA A 22 -0.47 11.68 -1.35
CA ALA A 22 -1.74 10.96 -1.39
C ALA A 22 -2.41 11.01 -2.79
N GLY A 23 -2.14 12.08 -3.55
CA GLY A 23 -2.55 12.21 -4.95
C GLY A 23 -1.86 11.21 -5.87
N HIS A 24 -0.58 10.91 -5.66
CA HIS A 24 0.13 9.85 -6.38
C HIS A 24 -0.56 8.49 -6.16
N LEU A 25 -0.88 8.16 -4.91
CA LEU A 25 -1.63 6.93 -4.58
C LEU A 25 -3.03 6.93 -5.21
N ALA A 26 -3.69 8.09 -5.32
CA ALA A 26 -4.98 8.19 -5.99
C ALA A 26 -4.87 7.91 -7.50
N ASN A 27 -3.84 8.45 -8.15
CA ASN A 27 -3.56 8.17 -9.56
C ASN A 27 -3.26 6.69 -9.79
N GLN A 28 -2.46 6.07 -8.92
CA GLN A 28 -2.20 4.62 -8.96
C GLN A 28 -3.50 3.82 -8.87
N ARG A 29 -4.37 4.11 -7.89
CA ARG A 29 -5.68 3.44 -7.77
C ARG A 29 -6.54 3.60 -9.03
N SER A 30 -6.61 4.80 -9.60
CA SER A 30 -7.36 5.05 -10.84
C SER A 30 -6.79 4.29 -12.05
N ALA A 31 -5.47 4.11 -12.08
CA ALA A 31 -4.79 3.30 -13.09
C ALA A 31 -4.85 1.79 -12.84
N GLY A 32 -5.43 1.34 -11.71
CA GLY A 32 -5.44 -0.07 -11.31
C GLY A 32 -4.07 -0.59 -10.86
N ILE A 33 -3.17 0.30 -10.44
CA ILE A 33 -1.81 -0.01 -9.99
C ILE A 33 -1.74 0.16 -8.47
N GLY A 34 -0.92 -0.67 -7.80
CA GLY A 34 -0.64 -0.56 -6.37
C GLY A 34 -1.26 -1.68 -5.52
N PRO A 35 -1.06 -1.62 -4.19
CA PRO A 35 -1.52 -2.63 -3.26
C PRO A 35 -3.05 -2.63 -3.15
N THR A 36 -3.60 -3.78 -2.77
CA THR A 36 -5.03 -3.92 -2.51
C THR A 36 -5.47 -2.97 -1.41
N TYR A 37 -6.65 -2.37 -1.58
CA TYR A 37 -7.24 -1.45 -0.64
C TYR A 37 -8.68 -1.83 -0.33
N LEU A 38 -9.11 -1.50 0.88
CA LEU A 38 -10.48 -1.58 1.35
C LEU A 38 -11.19 -0.26 1.05
N LYS A 39 -12.42 -0.34 0.54
CA LYS A 39 -13.32 0.80 0.37
C LYS A 39 -14.49 0.67 1.34
N LEU A 40 -14.43 1.40 2.45
CA LEU A 40 -15.43 1.32 3.53
C LEU A 40 -16.12 2.69 3.70
N GLY A 41 -17.38 2.78 3.29
CA GLY A 41 -18.21 3.98 3.53
C GLY A 41 -17.60 5.30 3.04
N GLY A 42 -16.88 5.28 1.91
CA GLY A 42 -16.18 6.45 1.35
C GLY A 42 -14.74 6.64 1.83
N ARG A 43 -14.24 5.81 2.75
CA ARG A 43 -12.84 5.79 3.16
C ARG A 43 -12.07 4.72 2.41
N ILE A 44 -10.84 5.04 2.03
CA ILE A 44 -9.87 4.08 1.51
C ILE A 44 -8.94 3.71 2.65
N LEU A 45 -8.68 2.41 2.83
CA LEU A 45 -7.71 1.89 3.79
C LEU A 45 -6.86 0.83 3.12
N TYR A 46 -5.62 0.71 3.55
CA TYR A 46 -4.68 -0.31 3.11
C TYR A 46 -4.35 -1.21 4.30
N ARG A 47 -4.38 -2.53 4.11
CA ARG A 47 -3.89 -3.43 5.16
C ARG A 47 -2.37 -3.48 5.05
N LEU A 48 -1.68 -3.48 6.20
CA LEU A 48 -0.22 -3.56 6.22
C LEU A 48 0.30 -4.77 5.44
N ILE A 49 -0.33 -5.93 5.61
CA ILE A 49 0.03 -7.16 4.89
C ILE A 49 -0.04 -7.04 3.35
N ASP A 50 -1.01 -6.28 2.82
CA ASP A 50 -1.13 -6.10 1.37
C ASP A 50 -0.08 -5.11 0.85
N ILE A 51 0.29 -4.13 1.67
CA ILE A 51 1.37 -3.19 1.35
C ILE A 51 2.70 -3.93 1.31
N GLU A 52 3.01 -4.71 2.34
CA GLU A 52 4.26 -5.50 2.43
C GLU A 52 4.34 -6.51 1.28
N ALA A 53 3.27 -7.25 1.01
CA ALA A 53 3.24 -8.18 -0.12
C ALA A 53 3.45 -7.50 -1.48
N TYR A 54 2.95 -6.26 -1.65
CA TYR A 54 3.19 -5.47 -2.86
C TYR A 54 4.63 -4.96 -2.94
N GLU A 55 5.19 -4.49 -1.83
CA GLU A 55 6.60 -4.10 -1.73
C GLU A 55 7.51 -5.28 -2.08
N GLU A 56 7.22 -6.48 -1.59
CA GLU A 56 7.98 -7.70 -1.90
C GLU A 56 7.90 -8.07 -3.37
N GLN A 57 6.72 -7.99 -4.00
CA GLN A 57 6.57 -8.23 -5.43
C GLN A 57 7.29 -7.20 -6.31
N ALA A 58 7.46 -5.97 -5.80
CA ALA A 58 8.16 -4.90 -6.47
C ALA A 58 9.69 -4.92 -6.23
N LEU A 59 10.20 -5.84 -5.38
CA LEU A 59 11.64 -6.02 -5.20
C LEU A 59 12.26 -6.51 -6.50
N VAL A 60 13.16 -5.71 -7.06
CA VAL A 60 14.02 -6.12 -8.17
C VAL A 60 15.42 -6.34 -7.62
N ALA A 61 15.98 -7.53 -7.86
CA ALA A 61 17.36 -7.81 -7.51
C ALA A 61 18.27 -6.85 -8.29
N GLY A 62 19.05 -6.04 -7.58
CA GLY A 62 20.00 -5.12 -8.20
C GLY A 62 20.94 -5.90 -9.11
N VAL A 63 20.96 -5.55 -10.40
CA VAL A 63 21.94 -6.11 -11.35
C VAL A 63 23.31 -5.61 -10.90
N SER A 64 24.12 -6.49 -10.33
CA SER A 64 25.57 -6.32 -10.28
C SER A 64 26.12 -6.70 -11.64
N ALA A 65 26.43 -5.69 -12.46
CA ALA A 65 27.23 -5.83 -13.66
C ALA A 65 28.72 -5.85 -13.32
#